data_AF-A0A897N4Z2-F1
#
_entry.id   AF-A0A897N4Z2-F1
#
_cell.length_a   1.000
_cell.length_b   1.000
_cell.length_c   1.000
_cell.angle_alpha   90.00
_cell.angle_beta   90.00
_cell.angle_gamma   90.00
#
_symmetry.space_group_name_H-M   'P 1'
#
loop_
_entity.id
_entity.type
_entity.pdbx_description
1 polymer ?
#
loop_
_entity_poly.entity_id
_entity_poly.type
_entity_poly.pdbx_seq_one_letter_code
_entity_poly.pdbx_strand_id
1 'polypeptide(L)'
;MTAVSPLLPSQFWSLSIGVYLFLGGLAGGAYVTGAVADFLSVRDPSRREGYLATARWGMVLGVVALAIGGPILLFHLGEPQHVLLFWLFTNFDSWMTIGIWVIVLFMMLSILQALWLGFGADRGFSIPGDVLSSVTEQIDTIADVTRPSESVRRGLNAFGALVGVLLIVYTALLLSASSQVVPMWDATWLPPLFLASGLSMGIAAAVGATTLTKGVTDTGVTMFSVADDVIIVAEMVVIYLLLATLVNGNTTAVETQTYLLTEGNLIFWGGVVAAGLLLPLAISGGLLALEWRYDLHENPRLERLATAGYATKFGFVIFGGLMLRLTIIYAALNMPLFGV
;
A
#
# COMPACT_ATOMS: atom_id res chain seq x y z
N MET A 1 0.43 16.67 39.85
CA MET A 1 1.15 15.49 39.34
C MET A 1 0.39 14.25 39.82
N THR A 2 -0.70 13.94 39.14
CA THR A 2 -1.51 12.74 39.40
C THR A 2 -1.48 11.96 38.10
N ALA A 3 -0.94 10.74 38.20
CA ALA A 3 -0.60 9.90 37.07
C ALA A 3 -1.80 9.72 36.14
N VAL A 4 -1.70 10.27 34.92
CA VAL A 4 -2.31 9.65 33.76
C VAL A 4 -1.81 8.21 33.81
N SER A 5 -2.67 7.28 34.16
CA SER A 5 -2.31 5.87 34.11
C SER A 5 -2.08 5.57 32.64
N PRO A 6 -0.84 5.33 32.17
CA PRO A 6 -0.61 5.03 30.78
C PRO A 6 -1.01 3.56 30.65
N LEU A 7 -2.30 3.30 30.46
CA LEU A 7 -2.70 2.05 29.84
C LEU A 7 -2.07 2.11 28.45
N LEU A 8 -0.92 1.44 28.31
CA LEU A 8 -0.12 1.47 27.09
C LEU A 8 -1.05 1.15 25.90
N PRO A 9 -1.00 1.93 24.80
CA PRO A 9 -1.83 1.68 23.61
C PRO A 9 -1.71 0.23 23.10
N SER A 10 -0.57 -0.43 23.37
CA SER A 10 -0.31 -1.84 23.10
C SER A 10 -1.24 -2.84 23.81
N GLN A 11 -1.98 -2.42 24.84
CA GLN A 11 -2.95 -3.29 25.53
C GLN A 11 -4.28 -3.41 24.77
N PHE A 12 -4.60 -2.45 23.89
CA PHE A 12 -5.85 -2.44 23.11
C PHE A 12 -5.61 -2.59 21.60
N TRP A 13 -4.48 -2.08 21.09
CA TRP A 13 -4.14 -2.14 19.68
C TRP A 13 -2.87 -2.96 19.47
N SER A 14 -3.04 -4.10 18.81
CA SER A 14 -1.96 -5.05 18.58
C SER A 14 -1.20 -4.75 17.28
N LEU A 15 0.04 -5.24 17.20
CA LEU A 15 0.84 -5.31 15.98
C LEU A 15 0.01 -5.80 14.77
N SER A 16 -0.92 -6.72 15.00
CA SER A 16 -1.82 -7.28 13.99
C SER A 16 -2.65 -6.23 13.27
N ILE A 17 -3.16 -5.20 13.97
CA ILE A 17 -3.94 -4.14 13.35
C ILE A 17 -3.05 -3.26 12.47
N GLY A 18 -1.86 -2.89 12.97
CA GLY A 18 -0.89 -2.13 12.17
C GLY A 18 -0.49 -2.86 10.88
N VAL A 19 -0.25 -4.18 10.97
CA VAL A 19 0.04 -5.04 9.81
C VAL A 19 -1.15 -5.15 8.86
N TYR A 20 -2.37 -5.29 9.37
CA TYR A 20 -3.59 -5.31 8.55
C TYR A 20 -3.76 -3.99 7.76
N LEU A 21 -3.63 -2.85 8.42
CA LEU A 21 -3.75 -1.53 7.78
C LEU A 21 -2.65 -1.31 6.73
N PHE A 22 -1.43 -1.79 7.03
CA PHE A 22 -0.33 -1.80 6.08
C PHE A 22 -0.66 -2.64 4.85
N LEU A 23 -1.16 -3.87 5.03
CA LEU A 23 -1.52 -4.77 3.93
C LEU A 23 -2.70 -4.24 3.11
N GLY A 24 -3.69 -3.60 3.74
CA GLY A 24 -4.79 -2.92 3.02
C GLY A 24 -4.29 -1.76 2.16
N GLY A 25 -3.38 -0.95 2.71
CA GLY A 25 -2.71 0.13 1.97
C GLY A 25 -1.90 -0.37 0.77
N LEU A 26 -1.06 -1.39 1.02
CA LEU A 26 -0.26 -2.08 0.00
C LEU A 26 -1.15 -2.66 -1.11
N ALA A 27 -2.26 -3.30 -0.74
CA ALA A 27 -3.16 -3.93 -1.69
C ALA A 27 -3.80 -2.91 -2.65
N GLY A 28 -4.41 -1.85 -2.08
CA GLY A 28 -5.03 -0.79 -2.86
C GLY A 28 -4.01 -0.07 -3.74
N GLY A 29 -2.84 0.25 -3.20
CA GLY A 29 -1.78 0.94 -3.94
C GLY A 29 -1.21 0.09 -5.08
N ALA A 30 -1.00 -1.21 -4.86
CA ALA A 30 -0.49 -2.13 -5.87
C ALA A 30 -1.49 -2.27 -7.03
N TYR A 31 -2.79 -2.36 -6.73
CA TYR A 31 -3.83 -2.36 -7.75
C TYR A 31 -3.82 -1.07 -8.57
N VAL A 32 -3.81 0.10 -7.90
CA VAL A 32 -3.79 1.41 -8.59
C VAL A 32 -2.57 1.52 -9.49
N THR A 33 -1.40 1.12 -9.00
CA THR A 33 -0.16 1.09 -9.81
C THR A 33 -0.33 0.18 -11.02
N GLY A 34 -0.88 -1.01 -10.82
CA GLY A 34 -1.11 -1.95 -11.91
C GLY A 34 -2.11 -1.44 -12.95
N ALA A 35 -3.15 -0.73 -12.52
CA ALA A 35 -4.13 -0.10 -13.41
C ALA A 35 -3.51 1.04 -14.23
N VAL A 36 -2.67 1.88 -13.60
CA VAL A 36 -1.92 2.93 -14.29
C VAL A 36 -0.94 2.32 -15.29
N ALA A 37 -0.23 1.25 -14.92
CA ALA A 37 0.69 0.56 -15.82
C ALA A 37 -0.04 -0.06 -17.03
N ASP A 38 -1.18 -0.73 -16.82
CA ASP A 38 -2.02 -1.27 -17.91
C ASP A 38 -2.45 -0.16 -18.89
N PHE A 39 -2.81 1.01 -18.37
CA PHE A 39 -3.13 2.17 -19.20
C PHE A 39 -1.92 2.71 -19.98
N LEU A 40 -0.75 2.82 -19.34
CA LEU A 40 0.48 3.26 -19.98
C LEU A 40 0.99 2.30 -21.06
N SER A 41 0.74 1.00 -20.91
CA SER A 41 1.08 -0.03 -21.90
C SER A 41 0.49 0.23 -23.29
N VAL A 42 -0.59 1.02 -23.36
CA VAL A 42 -1.27 1.41 -24.60
C VAL A 42 -0.72 2.70 -25.16
N ARG A 43 -0.34 3.63 -24.27
CA ARG A 43 0.17 4.95 -24.64
C ARG A 43 1.61 4.92 -25.10
N ASP A 44 2.42 4.03 -24.53
CA ASP A 44 3.81 3.85 -24.90
C ASP A 44 4.08 2.39 -25.28
N PRO A 45 3.93 2.05 -26.58
CA PRO A 45 4.18 0.70 -27.08
C PRO A 45 5.62 0.23 -26.92
N SER A 46 6.59 1.14 -26.77
CA SER A 46 8.02 0.78 -26.68
C SER A 46 8.34 -0.02 -25.42
N ARG A 47 7.64 0.26 -24.32
CA ARG A 47 7.82 -0.37 -22.99
C ARG A 47 6.63 -1.23 -22.58
N ARG A 48 5.84 -1.67 -23.56
CA ARG A 48 4.57 -2.37 -23.32
C ARG A 48 4.73 -3.60 -22.42
N GLU A 49 5.77 -4.40 -22.63
CA GLU A 49 5.99 -5.60 -21.82
C GLU A 49 6.29 -5.29 -20.36
N GLY A 50 7.11 -4.27 -20.11
CA GLY A 50 7.42 -3.79 -18.77
C GLY A 50 6.18 -3.30 -18.03
N TYR A 51 5.37 -2.47 -18.69
CA TYR A 51 4.11 -1.98 -18.14
C TYR A 51 3.10 -3.11 -17.87
N LEU A 52 2.99 -4.09 -18.76
CA LEU A 52 2.14 -5.26 -18.53
C LEU A 52 2.65 -6.13 -17.39
N ALA A 53 3.97 -6.25 -17.20
CA ALA A 53 4.55 -6.95 -16.06
C ALA A 53 4.20 -6.24 -14.74
N THR A 54 4.32 -4.91 -14.69
CA THR A 54 3.88 -4.11 -13.53
C THR A 54 2.38 -4.22 -13.29
N ALA A 55 1.57 -4.23 -14.36
CA ALA A 55 0.13 -4.44 -14.26
C ALA A 55 -0.19 -5.79 -13.59
N ARG A 56 0.43 -6.88 -14.05
CA ARG A 56 0.25 -8.22 -13.48
C ARG A 56 0.67 -8.28 -12.01
N TRP A 57 1.88 -7.79 -11.70
CA TRP A 57 2.38 -7.77 -10.32
C TRP A 57 1.48 -6.94 -9.39
N GLY A 58 0.99 -5.79 -9.85
CA GLY A 58 0.05 -4.96 -9.09
C GLY A 58 -1.22 -5.71 -8.69
N MET A 59 -1.83 -6.44 -9.63
CA MET A 59 -3.05 -7.22 -9.34
C MET A 59 -2.77 -8.39 -8.40
N VAL A 60 -1.70 -9.16 -8.64
CA VAL A 60 -1.35 -10.32 -7.81
C VAL A 60 -1.00 -9.89 -6.39
N LEU A 61 -0.20 -8.83 -6.22
CA LEU A 61 0.16 -8.31 -4.90
C LEU A 61 -1.05 -7.74 -4.17
N GLY A 62 -2.00 -7.12 -4.90
CA GLY A 62 -3.30 -6.71 -4.35
C GLY A 62 -4.07 -7.88 -3.75
N VAL A 63 -4.14 -8.99 -4.47
CA VAL A 63 -4.82 -10.22 -4.01
C VAL A 63 -4.10 -10.83 -2.81
N VAL A 64 -2.78 -11.02 -2.91
CA VAL A 64 -1.98 -11.67 -1.88
C VAL A 64 -1.99 -10.87 -0.59
N ALA A 65 -1.85 -9.54 -0.66
CA ALA A 65 -1.85 -8.69 0.52
C ALA A 65 -3.16 -8.77 1.30
N LEU A 66 -4.32 -8.77 0.63
CA LEU A 66 -5.61 -8.96 1.31
C LEU A 66 -5.84 -10.39 1.78
N ALA A 67 -5.40 -11.39 1.01
CA ALA A 67 -5.50 -12.79 1.41
C ALA A 67 -4.71 -13.09 2.71
N ILE A 68 -3.63 -12.34 2.96
CA ILE A 68 -2.86 -12.40 4.21
C ILE A 68 -3.48 -11.50 5.29
N GLY A 69 -3.86 -10.27 4.94
CA GLY A 69 -4.36 -9.26 5.89
C GLY A 69 -5.73 -9.61 6.48
N GLY A 70 -6.63 -10.16 5.67
CA GLY A 70 -7.98 -10.55 6.09
C GLY A 70 -7.98 -11.53 7.27
N PRO A 71 -7.30 -12.69 7.17
CA PRO A 71 -7.18 -13.63 8.29
C PRO A 71 -6.58 -13.02 9.55
N ILE A 72 -5.54 -12.18 9.43
CA ILE A 72 -4.91 -11.51 10.59
C ILE A 72 -5.94 -10.68 11.35
N LEU A 73 -6.79 -9.92 10.64
CA LEU A 73 -7.87 -9.14 11.25
C LEU A 73 -8.91 -10.05 11.91
N LEU A 74 -9.34 -11.12 11.21
CA LEU A 74 -10.39 -12.01 11.70
C LEU A 74 -10.00 -12.77 12.97
N PHE A 75 -8.75 -13.21 13.07
CA PHE A 75 -8.26 -13.84 14.30
C PHE A 75 -8.11 -12.83 15.44
N HIS A 76 -7.90 -11.55 15.15
CA HIS A 76 -7.87 -10.51 16.17
C HIS A 76 -9.27 -10.16 16.72
N LEU A 77 -10.31 -10.23 15.87
CA LEU A 77 -11.70 -9.93 16.24
C LEU A 77 -12.37 -10.98 17.15
N GLY A 78 -11.70 -12.09 17.46
CA GLY A 78 -12.15 -13.11 18.42
C GLY A 78 -13.20 -14.09 17.87
N GLU A 79 -14.05 -13.68 16.92
CA GLU A 79 -15.10 -14.53 16.34
C GLU A 79 -15.05 -14.56 14.80
N PRO A 80 -14.06 -15.25 14.20
CA PRO A 80 -13.83 -15.24 12.74
C PRO A 80 -15.00 -15.77 11.92
N GLN A 81 -15.82 -16.66 12.49
CA GLN A 81 -16.99 -17.26 11.85
C GLN A 81 -18.08 -16.27 11.47
N HIS A 82 -18.18 -15.13 12.15
CA HIS A 82 -19.19 -14.11 11.86
C HIS A 82 -18.94 -13.36 10.55
N VAL A 83 -17.72 -13.39 10.01
CA VAL A 83 -17.45 -12.83 8.68
C VAL A 83 -18.17 -13.59 7.57
N LEU A 84 -18.49 -14.87 7.79
CA LEU A 84 -19.26 -15.64 6.81
C LEU A 84 -20.66 -15.03 6.65
N LEU A 85 -21.20 -14.41 7.69
CA LEU A 85 -22.49 -13.73 7.67
C LEU A 85 -22.38 -12.29 7.14
N PHE A 86 -21.35 -11.96 6.35
CA PHE A 86 -21.08 -10.58 5.95
C PHE A 86 -22.27 -9.91 5.24
N TRP A 87 -23.08 -10.70 4.54
CA TRP A 87 -24.30 -10.23 3.86
C TRP A 87 -25.35 -9.64 4.81
N LEU A 88 -25.26 -9.92 6.12
CA LEU A 88 -26.17 -9.41 7.14
C LEU A 88 -25.78 -7.98 7.60
N PHE A 89 -24.54 -7.54 7.33
CA PHE A 89 -24.10 -6.19 7.63
C PHE A 89 -24.72 -5.19 6.65
N THR A 90 -25.81 -4.57 7.09
CA THR A 90 -26.63 -3.63 6.31
C THR A 90 -26.67 -2.23 6.90
N ASN A 91 -26.02 -1.98 8.04
CA ASN A 91 -25.91 -0.66 8.62
C ASN A 91 -24.83 0.18 7.92
N PHE A 92 -25.20 0.81 6.80
CA PHE A 92 -24.29 1.60 5.97
C PHE A 92 -23.84 2.93 6.60
N ASP A 93 -24.35 3.30 7.78
CA ASP A 93 -23.82 4.44 8.55
C ASP A 93 -22.54 4.08 9.31
N SER A 94 -22.24 2.78 9.46
CA SER A 94 -21.03 2.31 10.13
C SER A 94 -19.85 2.13 9.17
N TRP A 95 -18.71 2.74 9.48
CA TRP A 95 -17.44 2.57 8.76
C TRP A 95 -17.01 1.10 8.65
N MET A 96 -17.36 0.28 9.64
CA MET A 96 -17.06 -1.15 9.63
C MET A 96 -17.85 -1.88 8.53
N THR A 97 -19.14 -1.60 8.39
CA THR A 97 -19.98 -2.20 7.34
C THR A 97 -19.56 -1.74 5.96
N ILE A 98 -19.26 -0.45 5.79
CA ILE A 98 -18.72 0.08 4.53
C ILE A 98 -17.43 -0.65 4.15
N GLY A 99 -16.51 -0.81 5.11
CA GLY A 99 -15.23 -1.48 4.89
C GLY A 99 -15.36 -2.92 4.38
N ILE A 100 -16.28 -3.71 4.94
CA ILE A 100 -16.54 -5.09 4.50
C ILE A 100 -16.93 -5.12 3.01
N TRP A 101 -17.88 -4.29 2.60
CA TRP A 101 -18.34 -4.25 1.20
C TRP A 101 -17.25 -3.73 0.25
N VAL A 102 -16.45 -2.75 0.67
CA VAL A 102 -15.28 -2.27 -0.10
C VAL A 102 -14.25 -3.38 -0.27
N ILE A 103 -13.92 -4.12 0.79
CA ILE A 103 -12.97 -5.26 0.72
C ILE A 103 -13.51 -6.34 -0.22
N VAL A 104 -14.79 -6.74 -0.10
CA VAL A 104 -15.39 -7.78 -0.95
C VAL A 104 -15.37 -7.37 -2.41
N LEU A 105 -15.79 -6.14 -2.71
CA LEU A 105 -15.80 -5.62 -4.09
C LEU A 105 -14.38 -5.51 -4.65
N PHE A 106 -13.44 -4.96 -3.87
CA PHE A 106 -12.04 -4.84 -4.27
C PHE A 106 -11.43 -6.22 -4.52
N MET A 107 -11.66 -7.19 -3.64
CA MET A 107 -11.13 -8.54 -3.74
C MET A 107 -11.64 -9.21 -5.02
N MET A 108 -12.94 -9.11 -5.29
CA MET A 108 -13.54 -9.64 -6.52
C MET A 108 -12.91 -9.00 -7.78
N LEU A 109 -12.79 -7.67 -7.83
CA LEU A 109 -12.20 -6.97 -8.96
C LEU A 109 -10.70 -7.30 -9.14
N SER A 110 -9.96 -7.46 -8.03
CA SER A 110 -8.54 -7.85 -8.03
C SER A 110 -8.32 -9.25 -8.56
N ILE A 111 -9.14 -10.22 -8.15
CA ILE A 111 -9.07 -11.60 -8.65
C ILE A 111 -9.40 -11.64 -10.15
N LEU A 112 -10.46 -10.96 -10.58
CA LEU A 112 -10.83 -10.92 -12.00
C LEU A 112 -9.74 -10.29 -12.88
N GLN A 113 -9.16 -9.17 -12.45
CA GLN A 113 -8.06 -8.55 -13.22
C GLN A 113 -6.78 -9.38 -13.17
N ALA A 114 -6.43 -9.97 -12.02
CA ALA A 114 -5.29 -10.88 -11.92
C ALA A 114 -5.45 -12.09 -12.85
N LEU A 115 -6.67 -12.66 -12.92
CA LEU A 115 -7.01 -13.74 -13.84
C LEU A 115 -6.82 -13.29 -15.30
N TRP A 116 -7.44 -12.18 -15.71
CA TRP A 116 -7.43 -11.76 -17.11
C TRP A 116 -6.09 -11.22 -17.62
N LEU A 117 -5.28 -10.60 -16.75
CA LEU A 117 -3.95 -10.08 -17.10
C LEU A 117 -2.83 -11.10 -16.92
N GLY A 118 -2.97 -11.99 -15.94
CA GLY A 118 -1.95 -12.95 -15.50
C GLY A 118 -2.01 -14.33 -16.15
N PHE A 119 -3.16 -14.70 -16.74
CA PHE A 119 -3.40 -16.03 -17.34
C PHE A 119 -4.07 -15.91 -18.72
N GLY A 120 -3.91 -16.93 -19.57
CA GLY A 120 -4.41 -17.05 -20.95
C GLY A 120 -3.37 -17.59 -21.93
N ALA A 121 -3.82 -18.20 -23.02
CA ALA A 121 -2.97 -18.97 -23.96
C ALA A 121 -1.75 -18.21 -24.50
N ASP A 122 -1.86 -16.88 -24.68
CA ASP A 122 -0.80 -16.01 -25.19
C ASP A 122 -0.21 -15.05 -24.14
N ARG A 123 -0.66 -15.11 -22.87
CA ARG A 123 -0.35 -14.12 -21.84
C ARG A 123 -0.24 -14.76 -20.47
N GLY A 124 0.90 -14.61 -19.80
CA GLY A 124 0.92 -14.85 -18.35
C GLY A 124 2.29 -14.91 -17.69
N PHE A 125 2.27 -15.36 -16.45
CA PHE A 125 3.47 -15.84 -15.75
C PHE A 125 3.80 -17.23 -16.29
N SER A 126 4.95 -17.40 -16.95
CA SER A 126 5.44 -18.73 -17.30
C SER A 126 5.85 -19.45 -16.01
N ILE A 127 4.93 -20.20 -15.37
CA ILE A 127 5.25 -21.00 -14.20
C ILE A 127 6.03 -22.24 -14.69
N PRO A 128 7.33 -22.39 -14.37
CA PRO A 128 8.11 -23.52 -14.83
C PRO A 128 7.78 -24.75 -13.98
N GLY A 129 7.16 -25.78 -14.57
CA GLY A 129 7.02 -27.09 -13.92
C GLY A 129 5.88 -27.94 -14.47
N ASP A 130 6.19 -29.16 -14.91
CA ASP A 130 5.23 -30.15 -15.42
C ASP A 130 4.16 -30.57 -14.41
N VAL A 131 4.35 -30.27 -13.12
CA VAL A 131 3.42 -30.66 -12.04
C VAL A 131 2.21 -29.72 -11.95
N LEU A 132 2.38 -28.44 -12.30
CA LEU A 132 1.32 -27.42 -12.23
C LEU A 132 0.72 -27.08 -13.60
N SER A 133 1.28 -27.64 -14.68
CA SER A 133 0.88 -27.37 -16.07
C SER A 133 -0.61 -27.64 -16.33
N SER A 134 -1.15 -28.73 -15.78
CA SER A 134 -2.57 -29.09 -15.91
C SER A 134 -3.50 -28.11 -15.18
N VAL A 135 -3.07 -27.54 -14.06
CA VAL A 135 -3.84 -26.54 -13.31
C VAL A 135 -3.75 -25.18 -14.01
N THR A 136 -2.57 -24.80 -14.52
CA THR A 136 -2.41 -23.56 -15.28
C THR A 136 -3.22 -23.59 -16.58
N GLU A 137 -3.26 -24.72 -17.29
CA GLU A 137 -4.04 -24.85 -18.53
C GLU A 137 -5.55 -24.69 -18.29
N GLN A 138 -6.06 -25.20 -17.16
CA GLN A 138 -7.44 -24.97 -16.75
C GLN A 138 -7.70 -23.49 -16.43
N ILE A 139 -6.80 -22.84 -15.71
CA ILE A 139 -6.92 -21.41 -15.36
C ILE A 139 -6.82 -20.54 -16.63
N ASP A 140 -5.92 -20.86 -17.56
CA ASP A 140 -5.76 -20.16 -18.83
C ASP A 140 -7.03 -20.29 -19.68
N THR A 141 -7.62 -21.49 -19.75
CA THR A 141 -8.89 -21.73 -20.44
C THR A 141 -10.02 -20.90 -19.81
N ILE A 142 -10.14 -20.88 -18.48
CA ILE A 142 -11.15 -20.08 -17.78
C ILE A 142 -10.92 -18.59 -18.02
N ALA A 143 -9.66 -18.14 -17.97
CA ALA A 143 -9.30 -16.76 -18.22
C ALA A 143 -9.73 -16.33 -19.63
N ASP A 144 -9.46 -17.14 -20.65
CA ASP A 144 -9.81 -16.82 -22.04
C ASP A 144 -11.31 -16.88 -22.30
N VAL A 145 -12.05 -17.81 -21.68
CA VAL A 145 -13.52 -17.89 -21.81
C VAL A 145 -14.23 -16.74 -21.11
N THR A 146 -13.73 -16.30 -19.95
CA THR A 146 -14.35 -15.24 -19.15
C THR A 146 -13.89 -13.83 -19.50
N ARG A 147 -12.82 -13.68 -20.30
CA ARG A 147 -12.22 -12.37 -20.62
C ARG A 147 -13.20 -11.53 -21.44
N PRO A 148 -13.62 -10.35 -20.95
CA PRO A 148 -14.43 -9.43 -21.73
C PRO A 148 -13.58 -8.70 -22.78
N SER A 149 -14.22 -7.91 -23.64
CA SER A 149 -13.49 -7.03 -24.58
C SER A 149 -12.50 -6.12 -23.83
N GLU A 150 -11.37 -5.78 -24.47
CA GLU A 150 -10.30 -4.98 -23.83
C GLU A 150 -10.80 -3.64 -23.27
N SER A 151 -11.76 -2.99 -23.94
CA SER A 151 -12.37 -1.75 -23.45
C SER A 151 -13.13 -1.96 -22.14
N VAL A 152 -13.90 -3.04 -22.03
CA VAL A 152 -14.64 -3.39 -20.81
C VAL A 152 -13.67 -3.80 -19.71
N ARG A 153 -12.67 -4.62 -20.02
CA ARG A 153 -11.63 -5.04 -19.06
C ARG A 153 -10.93 -3.82 -18.45
N ARG A 154 -10.53 -2.85 -19.27
CA ARG A 154 -9.88 -1.61 -18.81
C ARG A 154 -10.83 -0.68 -18.07
N GLY A 155 -12.10 -0.60 -18.47
CA GLY A 155 -13.13 0.12 -17.72
C GLY A 155 -13.31 -0.44 -16.31
N LEU A 156 -13.40 -1.77 -16.18
CA LEU A 156 -13.42 -2.46 -14.89
C LEU A 156 -12.13 -2.26 -14.11
N ASN A 157 -10.98 -2.21 -14.78
CA ASN A 157 -9.68 -1.95 -14.15
C ASN A 157 -9.62 -0.52 -13.57
N ALA A 158 -10.05 0.48 -14.34
CA ALA A 158 -10.13 1.86 -13.86
C ALA A 158 -11.11 2.01 -12.69
N PHE A 159 -12.27 1.35 -12.75
CA PHE A 159 -13.21 1.31 -11.64
C PHE A 159 -12.60 0.65 -10.40
N GLY A 160 -11.91 -0.49 -10.57
CA GLY A 160 -11.20 -1.14 -9.47
C GLY A 160 -10.10 -0.28 -8.86
N ALA A 161 -9.43 0.58 -9.63
CA ALA A 161 -8.45 1.53 -9.11
C ALA A 161 -9.12 2.57 -8.20
N LEU A 162 -10.32 3.06 -8.55
CA LEU A 162 -11.12 3.92 -7.67
C LEU A 162 -11.52 3.20 -6.39
N VAL A 163 -11.92 1.93 -6.49
CA VAL A 163 -12.21 1.09 -5.31
C VAL A 163 -10.94 0.85 -4.48
N GLY A 164 -9.77 0.73 -5.10
CA GLY A 164 -8.48 0.61 -4.42
C GLY A 164 -8.08 1.88 -3.65
N VAL A 165 -8.30 3.06 -4.24
CA VAL A 165 -8.16 4.34 -3.52
C VAL A 165 -9.13 4.40 -2.34
N LEU A 166 -10.39 4.01 -2.56
CA LEU A 166 -11.39 3.94 -1.49
C LEU A 166 -10.96 2.96 -0.40
N LEU A 167 -10.39 1.80 -0.75
CA LEU A 167 -9.82 0.81 0.16
C LEU A 167 -8.73 1.44 1.06
N ILE A 168 -7.85 2.26 0.50
CA ILE A 168 -6.83 2.92 1.31
C ILE A 168 -7.48 3.96 2.25
N VAL A 169 -8.36 4.80 1.71
CA VAL A 169 -8.96 5.91 2.44
C VAL A 169 -9.91 5.46 3.55
N TYR A 170 -10.75 4.43 3.34
CA TYR A 170 -11.69 3.99 4.39
C TYR A 170 -10.96 3.43 5.61
N THR A 171 -9.78 2.80 5.44
CA THR A 171 -9.03 2.29 6.60
C THR A 171 -8.59 3.42 7.52
N ALA A 172 -8.24 4.58 6.96
CA ALA A 172 -7.97 5.78 7.73
C ALA A 172 -9.23 6.37 8.35
N LEU A 173 -10.34 6.43 7.60
CA LEU A 173 -11.61 6.96 8.10
C LEU A 173 -12.18 6.12 9.26
N LEU A 174 -12.01 4.81 9.21
CA LEU A 174 -12.39 3.89 10.28
C LEU A 174 -11.64 4.19 11.58
N LEU A 175 -10.33 4.48 11.51
CA LEU A 175 -9.57 4.95 12.68
C LEU A 175 -9.99 6.36 13.10
N SER A 176 -10.19 7.25 12.13
CA SER A 176 -10.55 8.66 12.35
C SER A 176 -11.93 8.84 12.99
N ALA A 177 -12.80 7.82 12.93
CA ALA A 177 -14.06 7.80 13.65
C ALA A 177 -13.88 7.95 15.17
N SER A 178 -12.71 7.56 15.69
CA SER A 178 -12.32 7.70 17.10
C SER A 178 -11.40 8.90 17.35
N SER A 179 -11.33 9.87 16.43
CA SER A 179 -10.49 11.08 16.52
C SER A 179 -10.72 11.92 17.78
N GLN A 180 -11.94 11.90 18.32
CA GLN A 180 -12.28 12.62 19.55
C GLN A 180 -11.58 12.03 20.79
N VAL A 181 -11.19 10.75 20.74
CA VAL A 181 -10.52 10.04 21.83
C VAL A 181 -9.00 10.01 21.61
N VAL A 182 -8.57 9.91 20.36
CA VAL A 182 -7.15 9.78 19.98
C VAL A 182 -6.76 10.91 19.03
N PRO A 183 -6.04 11.95 19.51
CA PRO A 183 -5.59 13.07 18.69
C PRO A 183 -4.81 12.66 17.43
N MET A 184 -4.04 11.57 17.52
CA MET A 184 -3.23 11.09 16.40
C MET A 184 -4.08 10.64 15.20
N TRP A 185 -5.33 10.25 15.43
CA TRP A 185 -6.24 9.79 14.38
C TRP A 185 -7.08 10.94 13.83
N ASP A 186 -6.41 12.05 13.51
CA ASP A 186 -7.05 13.25 13.00
C ASP A 186 -7.78 12.98 11.67
N ALA A 187 -9.08 13.30 11.61
CA ALA A 187 -9.93 13.04 10.45
C ALA A 187 -9.57 13.84 9.20
N THR A 188 -8.79 14.93 9.35
CA THR A 188 -8.35 15.77 8.24
C THR A 188 -7.10 15.20 7.58
N TRP A 189 -6.10 14.82 8.39
CA TRP A 189 -4.77 14.47 7.89
C TRP A 189 -4.51 12.96 7.77
N LEU A 190 -5.22 12.13 8.53
CA LEU A 190 -5.00 10.68 8.46
C LEU A 190 -5.39 10.08 7.09
N PRO A 191 -6.52 10.45 6.46
CA PRO A 191 -6.87 9.96 5.13
C PRO A 191 -5.85 10.29 4.03
N PRO A 192 -5.41 11.55 3.83
CA PRO A 192 -4.40 11.85 2.81
C PRO A 192 -3.04 11.21 3.14
N LEU A 193 -2.69 11.07 4.43
CA LEU A 193 -1.46 10.39 4.85
C LEU A 193 -1.47 8.91 4.44
N PHE A 194 -2.55 8.21 4.74
CA PHE A 194 -2.71 6.81 4.38
C PHE A 194 -2.75 6.62 2.87
N LEU A 195 -3.40 7.53 2.14
CA LEU A 195 -3.46 7.52 0.69
C LEU A 195 -2.07 7.69 0.07
N ALA A 196 -1.32 8.73 0.44
CA ALA A 196 0.02 8.98 -0.07
C ALA A 196 0.93 7.77 0.19
N SER A 197 1.02 7.35 1.45
CA SER A 197 1.88 6.25 1.84
C SER A 197 1.43 4.90 1.24
N GLY A 198 0.12 4.68 1.10
CA GLY A 198 -0.46 3.49 0.45
C GLY A 198 -0.12 3.40 -1.04
N LEU A 199 -0.25 4.51 -1.77
CA LEU A 199 0.13 4.59 -3.18
C LEU A 199 1.63 4.38 -3.36
N SER A 200 2.47 5.00 -2.52
CA SER A 200 3.94 4.84 -2.54
C SER A 200 4.36 3.38 -2.32
N MET A 201 3.83 2.71 -1.28
CA MET A 201 4.06 1.27 -1.06
C MET A 201 3.58 0.41 -2.24
N GLY A 202 2.45 0.78 -2.84
CA GLY A 202 1.90 0.10 -4.01
C GLY A 202 2.81 0.17 -5.24
N ILE A 203 3.33 1.37 -5.52
CA ILE A 203 4.31 1.60 -6.59
C ILE A 203 5.55 0.77 -6.31
N ALA A 204 6.10 0.89 -5.10
CA ALA A 204 7.28 0.18 -4.67
C ALA A 204 7.14 -1.34 -4.82
N ALA A 205 5.99 -1.90 -4.45
CA ALA A 205 5.79 -3.34 -4.52
C ALA A 205 5.61 -3.85 -5.96
N ALA A 206 4.74 -3.22 -6.75
CA ALA A 206 4.45 -3.68 -8.12
C ALA A 206 5.63 -3.44 -9.07
N VAL A 207 6.24 -2.25 -9.00
CA VAL A 207 7.38 -1.89 -9.84
C VAL A 207 8.64 -2.57 -9.34
N GLY A 208 8.84 -2.72 -8.02
CA GLY A 208 9.93 -3.49 -7.46
C GLY A 208 9.92 -4.96 -7.90
N ALA A 209 8.75 -5.62 -7.87
CA ALA A 209 8.62 -6.98 -8.38
C ALA A 209 8.91 -7.07 -9.90
N THR A 210 8.48 -6.07 -10.68
CA THR A 210 8.82 -5.98 -12.10
C THR A 210 10.33 -5.81 -12.29
N THR A 211 10.96 -4.93 -11.52
CA THR A 211 12.39 -4.63 -11.58
C THR A 211 13.23 -5.87 -11.26
N LEU A 212 12.81 -6.66 -10.27
CA LEU A 212 13.49 -7.91 -9.90
C LEU A 212 13.32 -9.03 -10.93
N THR A 213 12.23 -9.03 -11.70
CA THR A 213 11.91 -10.11 -12.64
C THR A 213 12.28 -9.81 -14.09
N LYS A 214 12.27 -8.53 -14.48
CA LYS A 214 12.51 -8.06 -15.85
C LYS A 214 13.72 -7.12 -15.97
N GLY A 215 14.28 -6.65 -14.86
CA GLY A 215 15.34 -5.64 -14.86
C GLY A 215 14.81 -4.21 -14.93
N VAL A 216 15.73 -3.26 -15.13
CA VAL A 216 15.42 -1.82 -15.15
C VAL A 216 15.22 -1.26 -16.56
N THR A 217 15.78 -1.92 -17.56
CA THR A 217 15.69 -1.55 -18.98
C THR A 217 14.29 -1.81 -19.51
N ASP A 218 13.73 -0.85 -20.25
CA ASP A 218 12.38 -0.90 -20.85
C ASP A 218 11.20 -1.21 -19.91
N THR A 219 11.38 -1.13 -18.59
CA THR A 219 10.30 -1.35 -17.62
C THR A 219 9.57 -0.08 -17.19
N GLY A 220 10.11 1.10 -17.49
CA GLY A 220 9.57 2.37 -17.04
C GLY A 220 9.78 2.65 -15.53
N VAL A 221 10.68 1.90 -14.89
CA VAL A 221 10.98 2.00 -13.46
C VAL A 221 11.31 3.42 -13.00
N THR A 222 12.12 4.16 -13.77
CA THR A 222 12.51 5.53 -13.43
C THR A 222 11.31 6.46 -13.31
N MET A 223 10.34 6.34 -14.23
CA MET A 223 9.14 7.19 -14.22
C MET A 223 8.28 6.92 -12.99
N PHE A 224 8.07 5.66 -12.64
CA PHE A 224 7.36 5.30 -11.42
C PHE A 224 8.13 5.68 -10.15
N SER A 225 9.46 5.56 -10.17
CA SER A 225 10.34 5.98 -9.09
C SER A 225 10.24 7.49 -8.82
N VAL A 226 10.20 8.31 -9.87
CA VAL A 226 10.01 9.78 -9.73
C VAL A 226 8.60 10.10 -9.25
N ALA A 227 7.57 9.40 -9.74
CA ALA A 227 6.21 9.58 -9.26
C ALA A 227 6.09 9.24 -7.76
N ASP A 228 6.74 8.17 -7.32
CA ASP A 228 6.88 7.78 -5.92
C ASP A 228 7.59 8.85 -5.10
N ASP A 229 8.69 9.43 -5.59
CA ASP A 229 9.39 10.54 -4.91
C ASP A 229 8.49 11.75 -4.65
N VAL A 230 7.65 12.12 -5.63
CA VAL A 230 6.69 13.22 -5.48
C VAL A 230 5.65 12.89 -4.40
N ILE A 231 5.19 11.64 -4.35
CA ILE A 231 4.26 11.18 -3.31
C ILE A 231 4.93 11.20 -1.93
N ILE A 232 6.19 10.78 -1.81
CA ILE A 232 6.96 10.82 -0.56
C ILE A 232 7.11 12.27 -0.07
N VAL A 233 7.38 13.22 -0.97
CA VAL A 233 7.43 14.65 -0.60
C VAL A 233 6.07 15.16 -0.13
N ALA A 234 4.98 14.76 -0.79
CA ALA A 234 3.63 15.08 -0.34
C ALA A 234 3.33 14.45 1.04
N GLU A 235 3.75 13.21 1.27
CA GLU A 235 3.64 12.51 2.56
C GLU A 235 4.39 13.28 3.67
N MET A 236 5.61 13.75 3.41
CA MET A 236 6.36 14.60 4.36
C MET A 236 5.60 15.87 4.73
N VAL A 237 4.93 16.52 3.75
CA VAL A 237 4.11 17.70 4.00
C VAL A 237 2.90 17.34 4.88
N VAL A 238 2.21 16.24 4.60
CA VAL A 238 1.06 15.81 5.40
C VAL A 238 1.48 15.43 6.83
N ILE A 239 2.62 14.74 7.01
CA ILE A 239 3.17 14.43 8.34
C ILE A 239 3.49 15.73 9.08
N TYR A 240 4.12 16.70 8.43
CA TYR A 240 4.40 18.00 9.03
C TYR A 240 3.13 18.72 9.48
N LEU A 241 2.09 18.74 8.64
CA LEU A 241 0.81 19.36 8.96
C LEU A 241 0.09 18.65 10.11
N LEU A 242 0.12 17.31 10.16
CA LEU A 242 -0.41 16.53 11.27
C LEU A 242 0.32 16.88 12.59
N LEU A 243 1.66 16.92 12.58
CA LEU A 243 2.43 17.31 13.77
C LEU A 243 2.13 18.75 14.19
N ALA A 244 1.98 19.67 13.23
CA ALA A 244 1.60 21.06 13.50
C ALA A 244 0.20 21.16 14.13
N THR A 245 -0.77 20.35 13.69
CA THR A 245 -2.09 20.28 14.33
C THR A 245 -2.03 19.74 15.75
N LEU A 246 -1.17 18.77 16.03
CA LEU A 246 -1.02 18.22 17.38
C LEU A 246 -0.44 19.24 18.37
N VAL A 247 0.54 20.05 17.94
CA VAL A 247 1.14 21.11 18.78
C VAL A 247 0.13 22.18 19.17
N ASN A 248 -0.82 22.49 18.29
CA ASN A 248 -1.86 23.49 18.52
C ASN A 248 -3.15 22.87 19.10
N GLY A 249 -3.13 21.57 19.41
CA GLY A 249 -4.26 20.83 19.93
C GLY A 249 -4.43 20.95 21.45
N ASN A 250 -5.16 20.00 22.03
CA ASN A 250 -5.32 19.90 23.48
C ASN A 250 -4.08 19.31 24.18
N THR A 251 -4.08 19.25 25.51
CA THR A 251 -2.95 18.71 26.30
C THR A 251 -2.54 17.31 25.84
N THR A 252 -3.50 16.41 25.59
CA THR A 252 -3.21 15.05 25.11
C THR A 252 -2.58 15.04 23.72
N ALA A 253 -2.96 15.97 22.83
CA ALA A 253 -2.35 16.10 21.51
C ALA A 253 -0.88 16.53 21.60
N VAL A 254 -0.58 17.49 22.48
CA VAL A 254 0.81 17.94 22.74
C VAL A 254 1.64 16.83 23.39
N GLU A 255 1.06 16.08 24.32
CA GLU A 255 1.71 14.91 24.93
C GLU A 255 1.97 13.80 23.89
N THR A 256 1.02 13.53 23.00
CA THR A 256 1.17 12.58 21.89
C THR A 256 2.34 12.95 20.98
N GLN A 257 2.43 14.23 20.63
CA GLN A 257 3.53 14.75 19.82
C GLN A 257 4.88 14.67 20.57
N THR A 258 4.89 14.98 21.86
CA THR A 258 6.09 14.86 22.69
C THR A 258 6.57 13.41 22.75
N TYR A 259 5.65 12.47 23.01
CA TYR A 259 5.94 11.03 23.02
C TYR A 259 6.56 10.55 21.70
N LEU A 260 5.98 10.95 20.55
CA LEU A 260 6.52 10.63 19.22
C LEU A 260 7.96 11.09 19.02
N LEU A 261 8.29 12.28 19.53
CA LEU A 261 9.61 12.90 19.35
C LEU A 261 10.65 12.40 20.36
N THR A 262 10.24 11.89 21.52
CA THR A 262 11.14 11.45 22.60
C THR A 262 11.21 9.92 22.70
N GLU A 263 10.15 9.27 23.17
CA GLU A 263 10.12 7.83 23.46
C GLU A 263 9.84 6.98 22.20
N GLY A 264 8.98 7.47 21.31
CA GLY A 264 8.68 6.87 20.01
C GLY A 264 9.74 7.15 18.94
N ASN A 265 10.88 7.75 19.31
CA ASN A 265 11.85 8.29 18.37
C ASN A 265 12.39 7.25 17.38
N LEU A 266 12.58 6.00 17.80
CA LEU A 266 13.19 4.97 16.95
C LEU A 266 12.25 4.58 15.81
N ILE A 267 10.96 4.40 16.10
CA ILE A 267 9.96 4.03 15.10
C ILE A 267 9.67 5.23 14.20
N PHE A 268 9.50 6.43 14.78
CA PHE A 268 9.18 7.63 14.01
C PHE A 268 10.40 8.16 13.23
N TRP A 269 11.47 8.57 13.90
CA TRP A 269 12.64 9.14 13.21
C TRP A 269 13.46 8.09 12.46
N GLY A 270 13.69 6.93 13.06
CA GLY A 270 14.45 5.85 12.42
C GLY A 270 13.65 5.16 11.32
N GLY A 271 12.45 4.70 11.66
CA GLY A 271 11.60 3.93 10.75
C GLY A 271 10.90 4.77 9.69
N VAL A 272 10.13 5.79 10.10
CA VAL A 272 9.37 6.61 9.16
C VAL A 272 10.27 7.62 8.45
N VAL A 273 10.92 8.53 9.19
CA VAL A 273 11.63 9.66 8.57
C VAL A 273 12.90 9.22 7.85
N ALA A 274 13.81 8.54 8.53
CA ALA A 274 15.09 8.16 7.95
C ALA A 274 14.92 7.03 6.92
N ALA A 275 14.36 5.89 7.33
CA ALA A 275 14.24 4.72 6.45
C ALA A 275 13.11 4.83 5.42
N GLY A 276 11.97 5.42 5.78
CA GLY A 276 10.81 5.50 4.89
C GLY A 276 10.77 6.69 3.94
N LEU A 277 11.38 7.83 4.31
CA LEU A 277 11.28 9.07 3.53
C LEU A 277 12.65 9.49 2.97
N LEU A 278 13.63 9.74 3.84
CA LEU A 278 14.92 10.32 3.43
C LEU A 278 15.81 9.36 2.64
N LEU A 279 15.94 8.10 3.07
CA LEU A 279 16.77 7.10 2.39
C LEU A 279 16.26 6.80 0.97
N PRO A 280 14.96 6.53 0.73
CA PRO A 280 14.44 6.33 -0.62
C PRO A 280 14.70 7.51 -1.55
N LEU A 281 14.49 8.75 -1.08
CA LEU A 281 14.75 9.96 -1.86
C LEU A 281 16.25 10.11 -2.19
N ALA A 282 17.13 9.83 -1.22
CA ALA A 282 18.57 9.88 -1.43
C ALA A 282 19.04 8.83 -2.46
N ILE A 283 18.52 7.60 -2.37
CA ILE A 283 18.81 6.53 -3.34
C ILE A 283 18.29 6.92 -4.72
N SER A 284 17.05 7.43 -4.81
CA SER A 284 16.45 7.87 -6.06
C SER A 284 17.27 8.98 -6.74
N GLY A 285 17.69 10.00 -5.97
CA GLY A 285 18.56 11.06 -6.48
C GLY A 285 19.91 10.54 -6.99
N GLY A 286 20.49 9.55 -6.31
CA GLY A 286 21.71 8.88 -6.76
C GLY A 286 21.52 8.08 -8.06
N LEU A 287 20.40 7.37 -8.20
CA LEU A 287 20.06 6.61 -9.40
C LEU A 287 19.80 7.50 -10.61
N LEU A 288 19.06 8.60 -10.41
CA LEU A 288 18.83 9.60 -11.46
C LEU A 288 20.14 10.26 -11.92
N ALA A 289 21.05 10.56 -10.98
CA ALA A 289 22.36 11.08 -11.32
C ALA A 289 23.24 10.07 -12.08
N LEU A 290 23.09 8.77 -11.80
CA LEU A 290 23.77 7.70 -12.51
C LEU A 290 23.24 7.56 -13.94
N GLU A 291 21.91 7.50 -14.11
CA GLU A 291 21.22 7.42 -15.40
C GLU A 291 21.50 8.65 -16.28
N TRP A 292 21.63 9.83 -15.68
CA TRP A 292 21.97 11.04 -16.42
C TRP A 292 23.41 11.03 -16.95
N ARG A 293 24.32 10.30 -16.29
CA ARG A 293 25.75 10.26 -16.66
C ARG A 293 26.14 9.09 -17.54
N TYR A 294 25.40 7.98 -17.50
CA TYR A 294 25.74 6.74 -18.19
C TYR A 294 24.51 6.10 -18.81
N ASP A 295 24.64 5.61 -20.05
CA ASP A 295 23.59 4.78 -20.65
C ASP A 295 23.64 3.36 -20.04
N LEU A 296 22.58 2.99 -19.34
CA LEU A 296 22.47 1.69 -18.68
C LEU A 296 22.40 0.53 -19.69
N HIS A 297 21.99 0.76 -20.93
CA HIS A 297 21.91 -0.28 -21.96
C HIS A 297 23.29 -0.79 -22.39
N GLU A 298 24.34 0.03 -22.25
CA GLU A 298 25.68 -0.31 -22.72
C GLU A 298 26.48 -1.11 -21.70
N ASN A 299 26.07 -1.15 -20.42
CA ASN A 299 26.89 -1.74 -19.36
C ASN A 299 26.09 -2.64 -18.39
N PRO A 300 26.19 -3.98 -18.54
CA PRO A 300 25.47 -4.94 -17.70
C PRO A 300 25.79 -4.87 -16.20
N ARG A 301 26.96 -4.34 -15.81
CA ARG A 301 27.30 -4.17 -14.40
C ARG A 301 26.55 -2.99 -13.79
N LEU A 302 26.43 -1.88 -14.53
CA LEU A 302 25.68 -0.70 -14.09
C LEU A 302 24.19 -1.01 -14.04
N GLU A 303 23.66 -1.77 -14.99
CA GLU A 303 22.28 -2.24 -14.98
C GLU A 303 21.95 -3.05 -13.72
N ARG A 304 22.82 -4.00 -13.32
CA ARG A 304 22.63 -4.77 -12.07
C ARG A 304 22.70 -3.89 -10.84
N LEU A 305 23.61 -2.92 -10.81
CA LEU A 305 23.71 -1.96 -9.70
C LEU A 305 22.46 -1.08 -9.61
N ALA A 306 21.95 -0.58 -10.74
CA ALA A 306 20.71 0.18 -10.79
C ALA A 306 19.51 -0.66 -10.34
N THR A 307 19.42 -1.92 -10.80
CA THR A 307 18.39 -2.88 -10.37
C THR A 307 18.42 -3.08 -8.84
N ALA A 308 19.62 -3.30 -8.27
CA ALA A 308 19.79 -3.42 -6.84
C ALA A 308 19.44 -2.12 -6.11
N GLY A 309 19.78 -0.96 -6.67
CA GLY A 309 19.44 0.35 -6.09
C GLY A 309 17.94 0.60 -6.06
N TYR A 310 17.23 0.36 -7.16
CA TYR A 310 15.76 0.48 -7.22
C TYR A 310 15.07 -0.53 -6.30
N ALA A 311 15.50 -1.79 -6.28
CA ALA A 311 14.98 -2.78 -5.35
C ALA A 311 15.20 -2.36 -3.89
N THR A 312 16.37 -1.80 -3.57
CA THR A 312 16.68 -1.28 -2.23
C THR A 312 15.78 -0.10 -1.87
N LYS A 313 15.62 0.87 -2.77
CA LYS A 313 14.72 2.02 -2.60
C LYS A 313 13.30 1.54 -2.27
N PHE A 314 12.74 0.68 -3.12
CA PHE A 314 11.37 0.19 -2.96
C PHE A 314 11.19 -0.65 -1.69
N GLY A 315 12.21 -1.43 -1.30
CA GLY A 315 12.20 -2.12 -0.01
C GLY A 315 12.10 -1.16 1.18
N PHE A 316 12.85 -0.06 1.15
CA PHE A 316 12.79 0.97 2.19
C PHE A 316 11.44 1.70 2.21
N VAL A 317 10.83 1.99 1.06
CA VAL A 317 9.49 2.58 0.97
C VAL A 317 8.43 1.68 1.63
N ILE A 318 8.44 0.38 1.32
CA ILE A 318 7.51 -0.59 1.90
C ILE A 318 7.72 -0.68 3.42
N PHE A 319 8.97 -0.76 3.87
CA PHE A 319 9.32 -0.79 5.29
C PHE A 319 8.85 0.48 6.01
N GLY A 320 9.13 1.66 5.44
CA GLY A 320 8.70 2.95 5.97
C GLY A 320 7.18 3.05 6.11
N GLY A 321 6.45 2.57 5.11
CA GLY A 321 5.00 2.51 5.16
C GLY A 321 4.46 1.61 6.27
N LEU A 322 5.10 0.47 6.56
CA LEU A 322 4.76 -0.35 7.74
C LEU A 322 5.06 0.41 9.04
N MET A 323 6.24 1.01 9.16
CA MET A 323 6.63 1.79 10.34
C MET A 323 5.68 2.96 10.59
N LEU A 324 5.15 3.58 9.54
CA LEU A 324 4.13 4.63 9.66
C LEU A 324 2.86 4.09 10.30
N ARG A 325 2.34 2.94 9.86
CA ARG A 325 1.13 2.35 10.47
C ARG A 325 1.38 1.97 11.92
N LEU A 326 2.55 1.43 12.25
CA LEU A 326 2.92 1.14 13.64
C LEU A 326 3.02 2.41 14.48
N THR A 327 3.58 3.50 13.92
CA THR A 327 3.65 4.80 14.59
C THR A 327 2.26 5.32 14.91
N ILE A 328 1.34 5.30 13.95
CA ILE A 328 -0.04 5.78 14.12
C ILE A 328 -0.80 4.99 15.20
N ILE A 329 -0.53 3.69 15.30
CA ILE A 329 -1.18 2.82 16.28
C ILE A 329 -0.53 2.93 17.67
N TYR A 330 0.79 2.94 17.76
CA TYR A 330 1.48 2.99 19.06
C TYR A 330 1.52 4.39 19.67
N ALA A 331 1.41 5.45 18.86
CA ALA A 331 1.26 6.82 19.35
C ALA A 331 -0.19 7.17 19.74
N ALA A 332 -1.11 6.20 19.78
CA ALA A 332 -2.51 6.42 20.13
C ALA A 332 -2.72 6.62 21.65
N LEU A 333 -2.27 7.75 22.20
CA LEU A 333 -2.60 8.14 23.58
C LEU A 333 -4.08 8.53 23.66
N ASN A 334 -4.79 7.95 24.62
CA ASN A 334 -6.22 8.20 24.81
C ASN A 334 -6.46 9.41 25.72
N MET A 335 -7.41 10.27 25.37
CA MET A 335 -7.93 11.27 26.29
C MET A 335 -8.67 10.60 27.46
N PRO A 336 -8.49 11.04 28.71
CA PRO A 336 -9.28 10.54 29.82
C PRO A 336 -10.76 10.93 29.62
N LEU A 337 -11.65 9.93 29.63
CA LEU A 337 -13.11 10.10 29.45
C LEU A 337 -13.78 10.90 30.58
N PHE A 338 -13.09 11.09 31.69
CA PHE A 338 -13.49 11.96 32.78
C PHE A 338 -12.43 13.05 32.91
N GLY A 339 -12.82 14.30 32.64
CA GLY A 339 -11.96 15.45 32.87
C GLY A 339 -11.63 15.56 34.35
N VAL A 340 -10.37 15.29 34.69
CA VAL A 340 -9.71 15.78 35.91
C VAL A 340 -8.31 16.21 35.52
#